data_AF-A0A3M6TG55-F1
#
_entry.id   AF-A0A3M6TG55-F1
#
_cell.length_a   1.000
_cell.length_b   1.000
_cell.length_c   1.000
_cell.angle_alpha   90.00
_cell.angle_beta   90.00
_cell.angle_gamma   90.00
#
_symmetry.space_group_name_H-M   'P 1'
#
loop_
_entity.id
_entity.type
_entity.pdbx_description
1 polymer ?
#
loop_
_entity_poly.entity_id
_entity_poly.type
_entity_poly.pdbx_seq_one_letter_code
_entity_poly.pdbx_strand_id
1 'polypeptide(L)' 'MSFLLRIAEAPSIQVPSGYDEEFVCKVEEDLECSICHQPLKEPVLTRCGHRFCKECIEEHFR' A
#
# COMPACT_ATOMS: atom_id res chain seq x y z
N MET A 1 -15.41 -2.35 -35.38
CA MET A 1 -16.37 -1.89 -34.37
C MET A 1 -15.69 -2.06 -33.02
N SER A 2 -15.23 -0.94 -32.45
CA SER A 2 -14.85 -0.73 -31.04
C SER A 2 -13.81 -1.71 -30.45
N PHE A 3 -12.49 -1.46 -30.51
CA PHE A 3 -11.74 -0.40 -29.81
C PHE A 3 -12.05 -0.35 -28.30
N LEU A 4 -11.01 -0.56 -27.50
CA LEU A 4 -10.86 -0.35 -26.06
C LEU A 4 -11.35 -1.47 -25.14
N LEU A 5 -10.44 -2.40 -24.83
CA LEU A 5 -10.36 -2.98 -23.50
C LEU A 5 -10.26 -1.80 -22.53
N ARG A 6 -11.34 -1.48 -21.81
CA ARG A 6 -11.35 -0.47 -20.76
C ARG A 6 -10.33 -0.90 -19.71
N ILE A 7 -9.14 -0.34 -19.81
CA ILE A 7 -8.20 -0.29 -18.70
C ILE A 7 -8.99 0.37 -17.56
N ALA A 8 -9.13 -0.38 -16.47
CA ALA A 8 -9.76 0.09 -15.27
C ALA A 8 -8.99 1.32 -14.81
N GLU A 9 -9.63 2.48 -14.91
CA GLU A 9 -9.16 3.69 -14.27
C GLU A 9 -9.36 3.46 -12.77
N ALA A 10 -8.35 2.91 -12.13
CA ALA A 10 -8.33 2.74 -10.68
C ALA A 10 -8.32 4.14 -10.06
N PRO A 11 -9.26 4.47 -9.17
CA PRO A 11 -9.32 5.80 -8.59
C PRO A 11 -8.07 6.01 -7.75
N SER A 12 -7.38 7.12 -7.97
CA SER A 12 -6.24 7.57 -7.17
C SER A 12 -6.68 7.73 -5.71
N ILE A 13 -6.39 6.72 -4.89
CA ILE A 13 -6.67 6.72 -3.45
C ILE A 13 -5.65 7.66 -2.81
N GLN A 14 -6.12 8.82 -2.33
CA GLN A 14 -5.31 9.71 -1.51
C GLN A 14 -5.29 9.16 -0.08
N VAL A 15 -4.12 8.84 0.44
CA VAL A 15 -3.97 8.18 1.74
C VAL A 15 -2.73 8.72 2.48
N PRO A 16 -2.79 8.87 3.80
CA PRO A 16 -2.11 9.95 4.52
C PRO A 16 -0.64 9.68 4.86
N SER A 17 -0.13 8.46 4.60
CA SER A 17 1.26 8.09 4.84
C SER A 17 1.66 6.88 3.99
N GLY A 18 2.00 7.13 2.73
CA GLY A 18 2.50 6.15 1.77
C GLY A 18 3.36 6.85 0.72
N TYR A 19 4.41 6.18 0.24
CA TYR A 19 5.43 6.68 -0.69
C TYR A 19 4.90 7.64 -1.78
N ASP A 20 5.58 8.77 -2.01
CA ASP A 20 5.20 9.81 -2.98
C ASP A 20 5.43 9.43 -4.47
N GLU A 21 5.65 8.14 -4.77
CA GLU A 21 6.07 7.68 -6.10
C GLU A 21 5.00 6.80 -6.76
N GLU A 22 4.81 6.99 -8.07
CA GLU A 22 3.91 6.17 -8.89
C GLU A 22 4.61 4.85 -9.28
N PHE A 23 4.09 3.72 -8.80
CA PHE A 23 4.65 2.41 -9.14
C PHE A 23 4.31 2.04 -10.61
N VAL A 24 5.34 1.71 -11.39
CA VAL A 24 5.20 1.27 -12.79
C VAL A 24 4.44 -0.05 -12.93
N CYS A 25 4.46 -0.90 -11.89
CA CYS A 25 3.79 -2.21 -11.82
C CYS A 25 2.93 -2.29 -10.55
N LYS A 26 1.91 -3.17 -10.56
CA LYS A 26 1.08 -3.43 -9.36
C LYS A 26 2.00 -3.89 -8.21
N VAL A 27 1.85 -3.26 -7.06
CA VAL A 27 2.51 -3.69 -5.81
C VAL A 27 1.96 -5.06 -5.42
N GLU A 28 2.84 -5.97 -5.03
CA GLU A 28 2.42 -7.28 -4.52
C GLU A 28 1.70 -7.11 -3.18
N GLU A 29 0.63 -7.87 -2.96
CA GLU A 29 -0.20 -7.77 -1.75
C GLU A 29 0.62 -8.03 -0.46
N ASP A 30 1.68 -8.83 -0.54
CA ASP A 30 2.62 -9.10 0.56
C ASP A 30 3.48 -7.89 0.97
N LEU A 31 3.50 -6.85 0.13
CA LEU A 31 4.22 -5.60 0.34
C LEU A 31 3.28 -4.45 0.78
N GLU A 32 2.04 -4.79 1.15
CA GLU A 32 1.05 -3.85 1.66
C GLU A 32 0.95 -3.91 3.19
N CYS A 33 0.78 -2.76 3.81
CA CYS A 33 0.54 -2.61 5.24
C CYS A 33 -0.91 -3.01 5.56
N SER A 34 -1.11 -3.97 6.46
CA SER A 34 -2.47 -4.41 6.84
C SER A 34 -3.26 -3.39 7.69
N ILE A 35 -2.66 -2.25 8.04
CA ILE A 35 -3.32 -1.16 8.78
C ILE A 35 -3.84 -0.09 7.83
N CYS A 36 -2.98 0.45 6.95
CA CYS A 36 -3.35 1.53 6.04
C CYS A 36 -3.69 1.06 4.62
N HIS A 37 -3.51 -0.24 4.32
CA HIS A 37 -3.63 -0.82 2.97
C HIS A 37 -2.75 -0.11 1.91
N GLN A 38 -1.72 0.55 2.43
CA GLN A 38 -0.59 1.21 1.80
C GLN A 38 0.49 0.27 1.27
N PRO A 39 1.23 0.50 0.16
CA PRO A 39 2.59 -0.03 0.08
C PRO A 39 3.39 0.34 1.34
N LEU A 40 4.11 -0.62 1.90
CA LEU A 40 4.81 -0.46 3.18
C LEU A 40 5.83 0.69 3.13
N LYS A 41 5.65 1.68 4.01
CA LYS A 41 6.62 2.76 4.25
C LYS A 41 7.41 2.46 5.52
N GLU A 42 8.73 2.36 5.40
CA GLU A 42 9.63 1.95 6.49
C GLU A 42 9.12 0.68 7.22
N PRO A 43 9.06 -0.48 6.53
CA PRO A 43 8.41 -1.67 7.05
C PRO A 43 9.04 -2.17 8.36
N VAL A 44 8.20 -2.46 9.35
CA VAL A 44 8.57 -3.15 10.58
C VAL A 44 8.04 -4.57 10.54
N LEU A 45 8.93 -5.56 10.68
CA LEU A 45 8.57 -6.97 10.79
C LEU A 45 8.33 -7.32 12.27
N THR A 46 7.11 -7.73 12.58
CA THR A 46 6.73 -8.19 13.93
C THR A 46 7.21 -9.62 14.18
N ARG A 47 7.28 -10.03 15.46
CA ARG A 47 7.65 -11.41 15.83
C ARG A 47 6.71 -12.48 15.28
N CYS A 48 5.45 -12.12 15.00
CA CYS A 48 4.48 -13.01 14.37
C CYS A 48 4.61 -13.06 12.84
N GLY A 49 5.53 -12.31 12.25
CA GLY A 49 5.84 -12.36 10.82
C GLY A 49 5.06 -11.37 9.94
N HIS A 50 4.18 -10.55 10.52
CA HIS A 50 3.44 -9.53 9.77
C HIS A 50 4.25 -8.23 9.64
N ARG A 51 4.06 -7.53 8.51
CA ARG A 51 4.73 -6.26 8.18
C ARG A 51 3.76 -5.10 8.23
N PHE A 52 4.22 -3.97 8.76
CA PHE A 52 3.44 -2.74 8.87
C PHE A 52 4.33 -1.53 8.61
N CYS A 53 3.75 -0.38 8.27
CA CYS A 53 4.50 0.87 8.28
C CYS A 53 4.92 1.21 9.72
N LYS A 54 6.11 1.80 9.88
CA LYS A 54 6.61 2.23 11.19
C LYS A 54 5.63 3.15 11.92
N GLU A 55 5.14 4.18 11.25
CA GLU A 55 4.15 5.10 11.83
C GLU A 55 2.84 4.37 12.18
N CYS A 56 2.31 3.55 11.28
CA CYS A 56 1.06 2.83 11.54
C CYS A 56 1.15 1.91 12.77
N ILE A 57 2.26 1.20 12.94
CA ILE A 57 2.42 0.29 14.08
C ILE A 57 2.66 1.05 15.39
N GLU A 58 3.39 2.18 15.34
CA GLU A 58 3.59 3.06 16.49
C GLU A 58 2.29 3.74 16.94
N GLU A 59 1.44 4.17 16.00
CA GLU A 59 0.12 4.75 16.29
C GLU A 59 -0.89 3.71 16.80
N HIS A 60 -0.87 2.48 16.26
CA HIS A 60 -1.84 1.45 16.61
C HIS A 60 -1.62 0.82 18.00
N PHE A 61 -0.38 0.84 18.51
CA PHE A 61 -0.04 0.32 19.85
C PHE A 61 0.04 1.41 20.93
N ARG A 62 -0.28 2.65 20.60
CA ARG A 62 -0.35 3.76 21.56
C ARG A 62 -1.64 3.73 22.37
#